data_AF-A0A7S7UFJ6-F1
#
_entry.id   AF-A0A7S7UFJ6-F1
#
_cell.length_a   1.000
_cell.length_b   1.000
_cell.length_c   1.000
_cell.angle_alpha   90.00
_cell.angle_beta   90.00
_cell.angle_gamma   90.00
#
_symmetry.space_group_name_H-M   'P 1'
#
loop_
_entity.id
_entity.type
_entity.pdbx_description
1 polymer ?
#
loop_
_entity_poly.entity_id
_entity_poly.type
_entity_poly.pdbx_seq_one_letter_code
_entity_poly.pdbx_strand_id
1 'polypeptide(L)'
;MQARKVPMSNRLAIAIAILLGFTVAVSAAGTLKVIQRGLALTPDSATIAKGDRLIFTNDDDVIHNIHVFGPGGEDDSVDLGLQKPGKTLTYKFDRLGSYRVRCNIHPSVKMSVQVK
;
A
#
# COMPACT_ATOMS: atom_id res chain seq x y z
N MET A 1 39.75 49.55 46.84
CA MET A 1 38.60 48.73 46.41
C MET A 1 38.39 48.95 44.91
N GLN A 2 38.78 48.00 44.07
CA GLN A 2 38.42 48.02 42.64
C GLN A 2 37.69 46.73 42.30
N ALA A 3 36.48 46.85 41.75
CA ALA A 3 35.63 45.74 41.39
C ALA A 3 36.11 45.12 40.06
N ARG A 4 36.53 43.86 40.11
CA ARG A 4 36.86 43.05 38.94
C ARG A 4 35.56 42.68 38.22
N LYS A 5 35.32 43.24 37.03
CA LYS A 5 34.27 42.74 36.12
C LYS A 5 34.74 41.42 35.53
N VAL A 6 34.03 40.34 35.82
CA VAL A 6 34.25 39.03 35.18
C VAL A 6 33.57 39.06 33.81
N PRO A 7 34.27 38.82 32.68
CA PRO A 7 33.63 38.72 31.39
C PRO A 7 32.83 37.41 31.33
N MET A 8 31.54 37.53 31.01
CA MET A 8 30.61 36.42 30.85
C MET A 8 31.09 35.56 29.68
N SER A 9 31.58 34.36 29.99
CA SER A 9 32.11 33.42 29.00
C SER A 9 30.98 32.93 28.08
N ASN A 10 31.21 33.07 26.78
CA ASN A 10 30.32 32.75 25.67
C ASN A 10 30.18 31.22 25.49
N ARG A 11 29.63 30.52 26.49
CA ARG A 11 29.46 29.05 26.47
C ARG A 11 28.03 28.60 26.12
N LEU A 12 27.26 29.44 25.44
CA LEU A 12 25.87 29.16 25.12
C LEU A 12 25.56 29.46 23.65
N ALA A 13 26.26 28.81 22.72
CA ALA A 13 25.94 28.96 21.29
C ALA A 13 26.11 27.69 20.44
N ILE A 14 26.22 26.50 21.04
CA ILE A 14 26.33 25.25 20.28
C ILE A 14 25.44 24.17 20.93
N ALA A 15 24.13 24.39 20.96
CA ALA A 15 23.16 23.33 21.30
C ALA A 15 21.80 23.48 20.63
N ILE A 16 21.63 24.40 19.66
CA ILE A 16 20.32 24.68 19.00
C ILE A 16 20.39 24.43 17.47
N ALA A 17 21.51 23.92 16.94
CA ALA A 17 21.71 23.80 15.49
C ALA A 17 21.33 22.43 14.86
N ILE A 18 20.73 21.49 15.60
CA ILE A 18 20.48 20.12 15.08
C ILE A 18 18.98 19.83 14.80
N LEU A 19 18.04 20.72 15.17
CA LEU A 19 16.60 20.37 15.12
C LEU A 19 15.85 20.75 13.83
N LEU A 20 16.51 21.31 12.79
CA LEU A 20 15.81 21.83 11.61
C LEU A 20 15.77 20.93 10.36
N GLY A 21 16.26 19.69 10.41
CA GLY A 21 16.65 18.98 9.18
C GLY A 21 15.84 17.76 8.72
N PHE A 22 15.02 17.11 9.55
CA PHE A 22 14.41 15.83 9.17
C PHE A 22 12.92 15.97 8.87
N THR A 23 12.58 16.44 7.66
CA THR A 23 11.28 16.15 7.08
C THR A 23 11.29 14.71 6.59
N VAL A 24 10.64 13.80 7.32
CA VAL A 24 10.34 12.46 6.80
C VAL A 24 9.25 12.63 5.74
N ALA A 25 9.62 12.48 4.47
CA ALA A 25 8.63 12.42 3.39
C ALA A 25 7.83 11.13 3.54
N VAL A 26 6.62 11.22 4.10
CA VAL A 26 5.66 10.12 4.09
C VAL A 26 5.16 10.00 2.66
N SER A 27 5.50 8.90 1.98
CA SER A 27 4.96 8.62 0.64
C SER A 27 3.45 8.40 0.74
N ALA A 28 2.67 9.10 -0.08
CA ALA A 28 1.24 8.89 -0.16
C ALA A 28 0.96 7.50 -0.76
N ALA A 29 -0.05 6.80 -0.24
CA ALA A 29 -0.48 5.52 -0.76
C ALA A 29 -0.90 5.64 -2.23
N GLY A 30 -0.29 4.83 -3.08
CA GLY A 30 -0.61 4.70 -4.50
C GLY A 30 -1.92 3.94 -4.73
N THR A 31 -2.45 4.08 -5.95
CA THR A 31 -3.62 3.32 -6.40
C THR A 31 -3.36 2.75 -7.79
N LEU A 32 -3.53 1.43 -7.91
CA LEU A 32 -3.45 0.69 -9.17
C LEU A 32 -4.85 0.23 -9.58
N LYS A 33 -5.22 0.43 -10.85
CA LYS A 33 -6.45 -0.14 -11.43
C LYS A 33 -6.14 -1.50 -12.05
N VAL A 34 -7.04 -2.45 -11.82
CA VAL A 34 -7.01 -3.80 -12.39
C VAL A 34 -8.35 -4.04 -13.09
N ILE A 35 -8.31 -4.38 -14.36
CA ILE A 35 -9.50 -4.64 -15.17
C ILE A 35 -9.70 -6.15 -15.31
N GLN A 36 -10.89 -6.64 -15.00
CA GLN A 36 -11.34 -8.00 -15.30
C GLN A 36 -12.08 -7.99 -16.63
N ARG A 37 -11.55 -8.66 -17.65
CA ARG A 37 -12.19 -8.82 -18.96
C ARG A 37 -11.69 -10.09 -19.63
N GLY A 38 -12.58 -10.84 -20.29
CA GLY A 38 -12.20 -12.06 -21.01
C GLY A 38 -11.60 -13.12 -20.09
N LEU A 39 -12.16 -13.30 -18.89
CA LEU A 39 -11.66 -14.21 -17.86
C LEU A 39 -10.19 -13.98 -17.46
N ALA A 40 -9.71 -12.73 -17.51
CA ALA A 40 -8.37 -12.35 -17.09
C ALA A 40 -8.38 -11.07 -16.23
N LEU A 41 -7.45 -10.99 -15.28
CA LEU A 41 -7.12 -9.76 -14.55
C LEU A 41 -5.96 -9.08 -15.28
N THR A 42 -6.12 -7.79 -15.63
CA THR A 42 -5.07 -7.00 -16.28
C THR A 42 -4.74 -5.76 -15.45
N PRO A 43 -3.50 -5.60 -14.97
CA PRO A 43 -2.40 -6.57 -15.10
C PRO A 43 -2.64 -7.84 -14.27
N ASP A 44 -2.02 -8.95 -14.67
CA ASP A 44 -2.05 -10.25 -13.95
C ASP A 44 -0.95 -10.35 -12.87
N SER A 45 -0.07 -9.36 -12.82
CA SER A 45 0.95 -9.23 -11.80
C SER A 45 1.25 -7.76 -11.49
N ALA A 46 1.57 -7.46 -10.23
CA ALA A 46 1.95 -6.11 -9.83
C ALA A 46 2.96 -6.12 -8.69
N THR A 47 3.84 -5.13 -8.66
CA THR A 47 4.63 -4.76 -7.47
C THR A 47 4.14 -3.40 -6.98
N ILE A 48 3.78 -3.30 -5.72
CA ILE A 48 3.24 -2.08 -5.09
C ILE A 48 3.92 -1.81 -3.75
N ALA A 49 3.78 -0.60 -3.22
CA ALA A 49 4.26 -0.26 -1.90
C ALA A 49 3.26 -0.69 -0.82
N LYS A 50 3.74 -0.97 0.40
CA LYS A 50 2.86 -1.09 1.56
C LYS A 50 1.98 0.15 1.71
N GLY A 51 0.68 -0.07 1.87
CA GLY A 51 -0.34 0.97 2.01
C GLY A 51 -1.09 1.27 0.72
N ASP A 52 -0.57 0.84 -0.43
CA ASP A 52 -1.22 1.02 -1.73
C ASP A 52 -2.54 0.26 -1.83
N ARG A 53 -3.37 0.69 -2.79
CA ARG A 53 -4.67 0.09 -3.09
C ARG A 53 -4.73 -0.47 -4.49
N LEU A 54 -5.38 -1.61 -4.66
CA LEU A 54 -5.85 -2.06 -5.98
C LEU A 54 -7.35 -1.84 -6.09
N ILE A 55 -7.77 -1.30 -7.22
CA ILE A 55 -9.16 -1.12 -7.63
C ILE A 55 -9.44 -2.14 -8.73
N PHE A 56 -10.23 -3.16 -8.42
CA PHE A 56 -10.61 -4.22 -9.34
C PHE A 56 -11.96 -3.88 -9.97
N THR A 57 -12.01 -3.70 -11.28
CA THR A 57 -13.23 -3.40 -12.04
C THR A 57 -13.61 -4.60 -12.90
N ASN A 58 -14.84 -5.09 -12.75
CA ASN A 58 -15.42 -6.05 -13.68
C ASN A 58 -15.87 -5.34 -14.95
N ASP A 59 -15.13 -5.53 -16.03
CA ASP A 59 -15.38 -5.02 -17.39
C ASP A 59 -15.61 -6.19 -18.37
N ASP A 60 -16.11 -7.29 -17.82
CA ASP A 60 -16.61 -8.48 -18.51
C ASP A 60 -18.14 -8.45 -18.54
N ASP A 61 -18.76 -9.32 -19.32
CA ASP A 61 -20.22 -9.49 -19.38
C ASP A 61 -20.76 -10.53 -18.36
N VAL A 62 -19.87 -11.25 -17.68
CA VAL A 62 -20.18 -12.23 -16.65
C VAL A 62 -19.90 -11.72 -15.23
N ILE A 63 -20.49 -12.38 -14.22
CA ILE A 63 -20.21 -12.10 -12.80
C ILE A 63 -18.83 -12.65 -12.44
N HIS A 64 -18.05 -11.89 -11.68
CA HIS A 64 -16.76 -12.30 -11.13
C HIS A 64 -16.74 -12.22 -9.61
N ASN A 65 -15.62 -12.58 -9.01
CA ASN A 65 -15.30 -12.48 -7.60
C ASN A 65 -13.86 -11.99 -7.44
N ILE A 66 -13.57 -11.30 -6.33
CA ILE A 66 -12.21 -10.99 -5.90
C ILE A 66 -11.99 -11.58 -4.51
N HIS A 67 -11.15 -12.60 -4.43
CA HIS A 67 -10.68 -13.19 -3.18
C HIS A 67 -9.17 -12.99 -3.09
N VAL A 68 -8.71 -12.28 -2.06
CA VAL A 68 -7.31 -11.95 -1.82
C VAL A 68 -6.74 -12.88 -0.75
N PHE A 69 -5.57 -13.45 -1.00
CA PHE A 69 -4.79 -14.30 -0.09
C PHE A 69 -3.50 -13.58 0.22
N GLY A 70 -3.30 -13.24 1.48
CA GLY A 70 -2.08 -12.63 1.97
C GLY A 70 -0.93 -13.62 2.16
N PRO A 71 0.20 -13.15 2.72
CA PRO A 71 1.38 -13.96 2.97
C PRO A 71 1.13 -15.19 3.87
N GLY A 72 0.10 -15.16 4.71
CA GLY A 72 -0.32 -16.30 5.54
C GLY A 72 -1.17 -17.35 4.80
N GLY A 73 -1.46 -17.16 3.51
CA GLY A 73 -2.25 -18.11 2.73
C GLY A 73 -3.74 -18.06 3.07
N GLU A 74 -4.36 -19.23 3.28
CA GLU A 74 -5.82 -19.34 3.49
C GLU A 74 -6.26 -18.70 4.82
N ASP A 75 -5.45 -18.79 5.88
CA ASP A 75 -5.72 -18.17 7.19
C ASP A 75 -5.63 -16.63 7.17
N ASP A 76 -5.10 -16.08 6.07
CA ASP A 76 -4.86 -14.67 5.83
C ASP A 76 -5.55 -14.24 4.53
N SER A 77 -6.78 -14.73 4.33
CA SER A 77 -7.58 -14.47 3.14
C SER A 77 -8.76 -13.55 3.43
N VAL A 78 -9.14 -12.76 2.42
CA VAL A 78 -10.27 -11.84 2.45
C VAL A 78 -11.04 -11.98 1.15
N ASP A 79 -12.28 -12.47 1.25
CA ASP A 79 -13.23 -12.46 0.13
C ASP A 79 -13.93 -11.10 0.06
N LEU A 80 -13.70 -10.36 -1.01
CA LEU A 80 -14.35 -9.06 -1.25
C LEU A 80 -15.75 -9.23 -1.85
N GLY A 81 -16.12 -10.45 -2.25
CA GLY A 81 -17.44 -10.81 -2.74
C GLY A 81 -17.57 -10.77 -4.27
N LEU A 82 -18.81 -10.97 -4.72
CA LEU A 82 -19.15 -11.01 -6.13
C LEU A 82 -19.20 -9.61 -6.76
N GLN A 83 -18.75 -9.50 -8.00
CA GLN A 83 -18.81 -8.31 -8.83
C GLN A 83 -19.70 -8.57 -10.05
N LYS A 84 -20.83 -7.87 -10.15
CA LYS A 84 -21.60 -7.78 -11.42
C LYS A 84 -20.81 -6.97 -12.46
N PRO A 85 -21.11 -7.10 -13.77
CA PRO A 85 -20.56 -6.23 -14.81
C PRO A 85 -20.64 -4.74 -14.44
N GLY A 86 -19.55 -4.01 -14.69
CA GLY A 86 -19.37 -2.60 -14.38
C GLY A 86 -19.14 -2.28 -12.89
N LYS A 87 -19.09 -3.27 -11.99
CA LYS A 87 -18.83 -3.04 -10.56
C LYS A 87 -17.35 -3.04 -10.25
N THR A 88 -17.02 -2.42 -9.12
CA THR A 88 -15.66 -2.23 -8.67
C THR A 88 -15.54 -2.58 -7.19
N LEU A 89 -14.47 -3.26 -6.81
CA LEU A 89 -14.06 -3.48 -5.42
C LEU A 89 -12.65 -2.93 -5.19
N THR A 90 -12.32 -2.60 -3.95
CA THR A 90 -11.02 -2.02 -3.61
C THR A 90 -10.44 -2.70 -2.39
N TYR A 91 -9.15 -3.02 -2.45
CA TYR A 91 -8.41 -3.60 -1.33
C TYR A 91 -7.13 -2.81 -1.06
N LYS A 92 -6.80 -2.64 0.23
CA LYS A 92 -5.59 -1.97 0.69
C LYS A 92 -4.58 -3.00 1.15
N PHE A 93 -3.35 -2.90 0.67
CA PHE A 93 -2.29 -3.86 0.93
C PHE A 93 -1.36 -3.33 2.04
N ASP A 94 -1.70 -3.63 3.30
CA ASP A 94 -1.01 -3.07 4.47
C ASP A 94 0.10 -3.96 5.06
N ARG A 95 0.33 -5.16 4.49
CA ARG A 95 1.41 -6.05 4.92
C ARG A 95 2.35 -6.35 3.77
N LEU A 96 3.64 -6.45 4.10
CA LEU A 96 4.68 -6.81 3.16
C LEU A 96 4.56 -8.29 2.80
N GLY A 97 4.95 -8.63 1.57
CA GLY A 97 5.01 -10.02 1.11
C GLY A 97 4.20 -10.26 -0.15
N SER A 98 4.09 -11.54 -0.48
CA SER A 98 3.41 -12.00 -1.69
C SER A 98 1.95 -12.28 -1.40
N TYR A 99 1.10 -11.80 -2.32
CA TYR A 99 -0.34 -12.00 -2.30
C TYR A 99 -0.77 -12.71 -3.58
N ARG A 100 -1.83 -13.52 -3.46
CA ARG A 100 -2.56 -14.08 -4.61
C ARG A 100 -3.95 -13.49 -4.63
N VAL A 101 -4.44 -13.13 -5.79
CA VAL A 101 -5.84 -12.75 -6.01
C VAL A 101 -6.45 -13.80 -6.93
N ARG A 102 -7.63 -14.32 -6.60
CA ARG A 102 -8.37 -15.28 -7.44
C ARG A 102 -9.86 -14.95 -7.49
N CYS A 103 -10.52 -15.45 -8.52
CA CYS A 103 -11.98 -15.54 -8.57
C CYS A 103 -12.41 -16.94 -8.10
N ASN A 104 -13.25 -17.04 -7.07
CA ASN A 104 -13.70 -18.34 -6.55
C ASN A 104 -14.59 -19.12 -7.55
N ILE A 105 -15.32 -18.42 -8.42
CA ILE A 105 -16.25 -19.04 -9.39
C ILE A 105 -15.62 -19.28 -10.77
N HIS A 106 -14.47 -18.66 -11.05
CA HIS A 106 -13.69 -18.84 -12.27
C HIS A 106 -12.23 -19.12 -11.91
N PRO A 107 -11.86 -20.38 -11.60
CA PRO A 107 -10.54 -20.70 -11.05
C PRO A 107 -9.34 -20.34 -11.93
N SER A 108 -9.54 -20.10 -13.23
CA SER A 108 -8.51 -19.62 -14.16
C SER A 108 -8.16 -18.14 -13.95
N VAL A 109 -9.06 -17.33 -13.39
CA VAL A 109 -8.88 -15.89 -13.18
C VAL A 109 -8.03 -15.68 -11.92
N LYS A 110 -6.79 -15.25 -12.10
CA LYS A 110 -5.82 -15.06 -11.02
C LYS A 110 -4.85 -13.91 -11.29
N MET A 111 -4.31 -13.34 -10.22
CA MET A 111 -3.28 -12.30 -10.26
C MET A 111 -2.30 -12.50 -9.08
N SER A 112 -1.03 -12.12 -9.26
CA SER A 112 -0.04 -12.08 -8.18
C SER A 112 0.33 -10.64 -7.81
N VAL A 113 0.39 -10.32 -6.52
CA VAL A 113 0.77 -8.97 -6.06
C VAL A 113 1.92 -9.09 -5.09
N GLN A 114 3.02 -8.40 -5.37
CA GLN A 114 4.15 -8.28 -4.46
C GLN A 114 4.11 -6.93 -3.77
N VAL A 115 3.99 -6.93 -2.44
CA VAL A 115 4.05 -5.71 -1.63
C VAL A 115 5.48 -5.56 -1.10
N LYS A 116 6.07 -4.39 -1.33
CA LYS A 116 7.45 -4.04 -0.91
C LYS A 116 7.47 -2.79 -0.05
#